data_AF-A0A0K1JMV1-F1
#
_entry.id   AF-A0A0K1JMV1-F1
#
_cell.length_a   1.000
_cell.length_b   1.000
_cell.length_c   1.000
_cell.angle_alpha   90.00
_cell.angle_beta   90.00
_cell.angle_gamma   90.00
#
_symmetry.space_group_name_H-M   'P 1'
#
loop_
_entity.id
_entity.type
_entity.pdbx_description
1 polymer ?
#
loop_
_entity_poly.entity_id
_entity_poly.type
_entity_poly.pdbx_seq_one_letter_code
_entity_poly.pdbx_strand_id
1 'polypeptide(L)'
;MPDYIDRWAKAFSLQKDKKTLDKYTPATVKQIKVNGGQTDAVQARTTITVTNRDPKKCPPPKFELVVTSFTSGTNTATVVAGRDVGTPNAIPDDVFAKIIASSRPIP
;
A
#
# COMPACT_ATOMS: atom_id res chain seq x y z
N MET A 1 -2.29 -14.43 -2.34
CA MET A 1 -2.19 -12.96 -2.15
C MET A 1 -1.34 -12.51 -0.95
N PRO A 2 -1.37 -13.20 0.22
CA PRO A 2 -0.51 -12.84 1.37
C PRO A 2 0.97 -12.69 0.98
N ASP A 3 1.47 -13.56 0.11
CA ASP A 3 2.87 -13.55 -0.34
C ASP A 3 3.22 -12.33 -1.22
N TYR A 4 2.25 -11.72 -1.91
CA TYR A 4 2.51 -10.59 -2.81
C TYR A 4 2.69 -9.28 -2.06
N ILE A 5 1.92 -9.04 -1.01
CA ILE A 5 2.11 -7.84 -0.18
C ILE A 5 3.42 -7.92 0.60
N ASP A 6 3.86 -9.11 1.02
CA ASP A 6 5.15 -9.26 1.70
C ASP A 6 6.33 -8.86 0.80
N ARG A 7 6.29 -9.21 -0.50
CA ARG A 7 7.29 -8.76 -1.49
C ARG A 7 7.35 -7.25 -1.60
N TRP A 8 6.20 -6.60 -1.70
CA TRP A 8 6.13 -5.13 -1.74
C TRP A 8 6.56 -4.50 -0.41
N ALA A 9 6.13 -5.05 0.72
CA ALA A 9 6.52 -4.58 2.04
C ALA A 9 8.03 -4.63 2.22
N LYS A 10 8.69 -5.72 1.82
CA LYS A 10 10.15 -5.84 1.82
C LYS A 10 10.81 -4.80 0.91
N ALA A 11 10.29 -4.59 -0.30
CA ALA A 11 10.84 -3.60 -1.22
C ALA A 11 10.74 -2.17 -0.68
N PHE A 12 9.60 -1.80 -0.09
CA PHE A 12 9.39 -0.48 0.50
C PHE A 12 10.06 -0.30 1.87
N SER A 13 10.38 -1.39 2.57
CA SER A 13 11.10 -1.35 3.84
C SER A 13 12.63 -1.32 3.67
N LEU A 14 13.13 -1.50 2.44
CA LEU A 14 14.57 -1.56 2.20
C LEU A 14 15.23 -0.20 2.49
N GLN A 15 16.15 -0.19 3.46
CA GLN A 15 16.89 1.02 3.81
C GLN A 15 17.93 1.36 2.73
N LYS A 16 18.52 2.56 2.84
CA LYS A 16 19.53 3.07 1.91
C LYS A 16 20.76 2.15 1.77
N ASP A 17 21.07 1.38 2.82
CA ASP A 17 22.17 0.40 2.81
C ASP A 17 21.87 -0.84 1.94
N LYS A 18 20.64 -0.97 1.43
CA LYS A 18 20.13 -2.09 0.64
C LYS A 18 20.25 -3.46 1.32
N LYS A 19 20.38 -3.48 2.65
CA LYS A 19 20.60 -4.70 3.44
C LYS A 19 19.65 -4.79 4.63
N THR A 20 19.35 -3.67 5.26
CA THR A 20 18.44 -3.63 6.41
C THR A 20 17.03 -3.28 5.97
N LEU A 21 16.05 -3.82 6.69
CA LEU A 21 14.64 -3.58 6.46
C LEU A 21 14.06 -2.82 7.65
N ASP A 22 13.28 -1.78 7.37
CA ASP A 22 12.34 -1.22 8.33
C ASP A 22 11.31 -2.28 8.74
N LYS A 23 10.83 -2.19 9.99
CA LYS A 23 9.82 -3.12 10.50
C LYS A 23 8.47 -2.79 9.88
N TYR A 24 7.75 -3.82 9.45
CA TYR A 24 6.38 -3.69 8.95
C TYR A 24 5.43 -4.64 9.67
N THR A 25 4.16 -4.22 9.78
CA THR A 25 3.13 -5.02 10.44
C THR A 25 2.72 -6.20 9.56
N PRO A 26 2.19 -7.29 10.15
CA PRO A 26 1.47 -8.30 9.37
C PRO A 26 0.40 -7.64 8.51
N ALA A 27 0.24 -8.11 7.27
CA ALA A 27 -0.74 -7.54 6.37
C ALA A 27 -2.16 -7.93 6.76
N THR A 28 -3.07 -6.97 6.79
CA THR A 28 -4.51 -7.24 6.87
C THR A 28 -5.07 -7.37 5.46
N VAL A 29 -5.79 -8.47 5.20
CA VAL A 29 -6.39 -8.77 3.89
C VAL A 29 -7.91 -8.68 4.00
N LYS A 30 -8.55 -8.03 3.03
CA LYS A 30 -10.00 -7.94 2.92
C LYS A 30 -10.46 -7.97 1.46
N GLN A 31 -11.69 -8.40 1.23
CA GLN A 31 -12.37 -8.17 -0.03
C GLN A 31 -12.95 -6.75 -0.04
N ILE A 32 -12.87 -6.09 -1.19
CA ILE A 32 -13.45 -4.77 -1.43
C ILE A 32 -14.09 -4.75 -2.81
N LYS A 33 -14.81 -3.66 -3.11
CA LYS A 33 -15.26 -3.36 -4.47
C LYS A 33 -14.54 -2.12 -4.99
N VAL A 34 -14.10 -2.17 -6.25
CA VAL A 34 -13.51 -1.06 -7.01
C VAL A 34 -14.41 -0.71 -8.20
N ASN A 35 -14.00 0.24 -9.03
CA ASN A 35 -14.78 0.72 -10.17
C ASN A 35 -16.22 1.14 -9.77
N GLY A 36 -16.34 1.96 -8.72
CA GLY A 36 -17.63 2.42 -8.22
C GLY A 36 -18.53 1.32 -7.65
N GLY A 37 -17.96 0.17 -7.25
CA GLY A 37 -18.72 -0.96 -6.69
C GLY A 37 -18.91 -2.13 -7.66
N GLN A 38 -18.44 -2.02 -8.90
CA GLN A 38 -18.74 -2.99 -9.95
C GLN A 38 -17.77 -4.18 -10.01
N THR A 39 -16.56 -4.03 -9.48
CA THR A 39 -15.51 -5.05 -9.61
C THR A 39 -15.05 -5.50 -8.24
N ASP A 40 -15.13 -6.81 -7.97
CA ASP A 40 -14.56 -7.38 -6.76
C ASP A 40 -13.03 -7.35 -6.83
N ALA A 41 -12.42 -6.93 -5.72
CA ALA A 41 -10.99 -6.88 -5.58
C ALA A 41 -10.59 -7.42 -4.21
N VAL A 42 -9.36 -7.91 -4.13
CA VAL A 42 -8.76 -8.25 -2.84
C VAL A 42 -7.72 -7.19 -2.52
N GLN A 43 -7.79 -6.66 -1.31
CA GLN A 43 -6.90 -5.62 -0.82
C GLN A 43 -6.13 -6.16 0.37
N ALA A 44 -4.81 -5.97 0.34
CA ALA A 44 -3.93 -6.18 1.46
C ALA A 44 -3.33 -4.84 1.90
N ARG A 45 -3.20 -4.63 3.21
CA ARG A 45 -2.66 -3.40 3.81
C ARG A 45 -1.63 -3.73 4.88
N THR A 46 -0.51 -3.00 4.90
CA THR A 46 0.51 -3.06 5.95
C THR A 46 1.03 -1.66 6.27
N THR A 47 1.61 -1.48 7.46
CA THR A 47 2.30 -0.26 7.86
C THR A 47 3.78 -0.55 8.09
N ILE A 48 4.64 0.24 7.46
CA ILE A 48 6.09 0.24 7.60
C ILE A 48 6.46 1.35 8.60
N THR A 49 7.26 1.02 9.60
CA THR A 49 7.78 1.98 10.58
C THR A 49 9.18 2.41 10.16
N VAL A 50 9.35 3.68 9.80
CA VAL A 50 10.62 4.22 9.34
C VAL A 50 11.55 4.43 10.54
N THR A 51 12.59 3.60 10.65
CA THR A 51 13.52 3.60 11.78
C THR A 51 14.73 4.49 11.56
N ASN A 52 15.19 4.62 10.32
CA ASN A 52 16.35 5.44 9.98
C ASN A 52 15.91 6.86 9.61
N ARG A 53 15.59 7.65 10.64
CA ARG A 53 15.13 9.03 10.46
C ARG A 53 16.32 9.94 10.21
N ASP A 54 16.54 10.29 8.94
CA ASP A 54 17.44 11.38 8.57
C ASP A 54 16.89 12.69 9.18
N PRO A 55 17.55 13.28 10.20
CA PRO A 55 17.01 14.43 10.92
C PRO A 55 16.85 15.66 10.02
N LYS A 56 17.58 15.72 8.89
CA LYS A 56 17.49 16.81 7.92
C LYS A 56 16.32 16.66 6.95
N LYS A 57 15.76 15.44 6.82
CA LYS A 57 14.67 15.14 5.88
C LYS A 57 13.32 14.93 6.57
N CYS A 58 13.27 14.98 7.90
CA CYS A 58 12.08 14.76 8.71
C CYS A 58 11.16 13.67 8.13
N PRO A 59 11.68 12.46 7.84
CA PRO A 59 10.89 11.45 7.17
C PRO A 59 9.68 11.09 8.04
N PRO A 60 8.53 10.80 7.40
CA PRO A 60 7.32 10.42 8.10
C PRO A 60 7.61 9.24 9.02
N PRO A 61 7.02 9.20 10.22
CA PRO A 61 7.29 8.14 11.18
C PRO A 61 6.83 6.76 10.68
N LYS A 62 5.88 6.75 9.74
CA LYS A 62 5.22 5.56 9.22
C LYS A 62 4.84 5.75 7.76
N PHE A 63 4.84 4.66 7.02
CA PHE A 63 4.38 4.57 5.64
C PHE A 63 3.34 3.45 5.54
N GLU A 64 2.16 3.75 5.02
CA GLU A 64 1.12 2.75 4.75
C GLU A 64 1.28 2.25 3.31
N LEU A 65 1.32 0.92 3.15
CA LEU A 65 1.34 0.25 1.86
C LEU A 65 0.03 -0.51 1.67
N VAL A 66 -0.60 -0.30 0.52
CA VAL A 66 -1.82 -0.98 0.11
C VAL A 66 -1.62 -1.62 -1.27
N VAL A 67 -1.88 -2.92 -1.35
CA VAL A 67 -1.85 -3.68 -2.60
C VAL A 67 -3.26 -4.16 -2.88
N THR A 68 -3.82 -3.76 -4.02
CA THR A 68 -5.18 -4.14 -4.45
C THR A 68 -5.09 -4.84 -5.79
N SER A 69 -5.58 -6.08 -5.87
CA SER A 69 -5.63 -6.82 -7.14
C SER A 69 -7.06 -7.19 -7.50
N PHE A 70 -7.36 -7.15 -8.79
CA PHE A 70 -8.66 -7.42 -9.36
C PHE A 70 -8.51 -8.02 -10.76
N THR A 71 -9.54 -8.75 -11.19
CA THR A 71 -9.61 -9.30 -12.54
C THR A 71 -9.90 -8.20 -13.55
N SER A 72 -9.20 -8.22 -14.69
CA SER A 72 -9.41 -7.33 -15.84
C SER A 72 -9.46 -8.18 -17.11
N GLY A 73 -10.66 -8.53 -17.56
CA GLY A 73 -10.84 -9.51 -18.65
C GLY A 73 -10.29 -10.89 -18.25
N THR A 74 -9.36 -11.42 -19.04
CA THR A 74 -8.63 -12.67 -18.74
C THR A 74 -7.36 -12.46 -17.90
N ASN A 75 -7.00 -11.20 -17.60
CA ASN A 75 -5.79 -10.83 -16.89
C ASN A 75 -6.07 -10.47 -15.43
N THR A 76 -5.01 -10.41 -14.61
CA THR A 76 -5.05 -9.82 -13.27
C THR A 76 -4.30 -8.50 -13.28
N ALA A 77 -4.96 -7.43 -12.83
CA ALA A 77 -4.33 -6.14 -12.59
C ALA A 77 -4.04 -5.97 -11.10
N THR A 78 -2.93 -5.31 -10.76
CA THR A 78 -2.55 -5.00 -9.38
C THR A 78 -2.18 -3.53 -9.26
N VAL A 79 -2.84 -2.83 -8.36
CA VAL A 79 -2.53 -1.46 -7.95
C VAL A 79 -1.75 -1.52 -6.64
N VAL A 80 -0.56 -0.92 -6.65
CA VAL A 80 0.28 -0.76 -5.46
C VAL A 80 0.30 0.72 -5.13
N ALA A 81 -0.24 1.06 -3.97
CA ALA A 81 -0.34 2.43 -3.49
C ALA A 81 0.34 2.54 -2.14
N GLY A 82 1.04 3.65 -1.93
CA GLY A 82 1.70 3.95 -0.68
C GLY A 82 1.47 5.40 -0.28
N ARG A 83 1.39 5.66 1.02
CA ARG A 83 1.29 7.02 1.55
C ARG A 83 2.00 7.16 2.89
N ASP A 84 2.45 8.37 3.14
CA ASP A 84 2.96 8.77 4.45
C ASP A 84 1.81 8.87 5.44
N VAL A 85 2.02 8.41 6.67
CA VAL A 85 1.03 8.50 7.75
C VAL A 85 1.66 9.02 9.04
N GLY A 86 0.84 9.69 9.85
CA GLY A 86 1.32 10.33 11.09
C GLY A 86 2.04 11.66 10.85
N THR A 87 1.80 12.32 9.72
CA THR A 87 2.23 13.70 9.45
C THR A 87 1.00 14.60 9.22
N PRO A 88 1.08 15.92 9.50
CA PRO A 88 -0.06 16.83 9.33
C PRO A 88 -0.60 16.91 7.90
N ASN A 89 0.28 16.69 6.91
CA ASN A 89 -0.06 16.78 5.48
C ASN A 89 -0.39 15.41 4.86
N ALA A 90 -0.56 14.37 5.67
CA ALA A 90 -0.93 13.05 5.17
C ALA A 90 -2.32 13.08 4.52
N ILE A 91 -2.46 12.38 3.39
CA ILE A 91 -3.77 12.20 2.74
C ILE A 91 -4.71 11.49 3.74
N PRO A 92 -5.93 11.99 3.98
CA PRO A 92 -6.90 11.31 4.84
C PRO A 92 -7.28 9.91 4.37
N ASP A 93 -7.65 9.04 5.31
CA ASP A 93 -7.99 7.63 5.04
C ASP A 93 -9.13 7.45 4.05
N ASP A 94 -10.16 8.28 4.14
CA ASP A 94 -11.32 8.22 3.26
C ASP A 94 -10.96 8.66 1.84
N VAL A 95 -10.13 9.69 1.69
CA VAL A 95 -9.63 10.16 0.38
C VAL A 95 -8.76 9.09 -0.25
N PHE A 96 -7.84 8.49 0.51
CA PHE A 96 -6.99 7.42 0.00
C PHE A 96 -7.81 6.18 -0.42
N ALA A 97 -8.82 5.81 0.38
CA ALA A 97 -9.74 4.73 0.03
C ALA A 97 -10.53 5.03 -1.26
N LYS A 98 -11.00 6.27 -1.46
CA LYS A 98 -11.68 6.71 -2.69
C LYS A 98 -10.76 6.63 -3.92
N ILE A 99 -9.49 7.01 -3.78
CA ILE A 99 -8.49 6.86 -4.85
C ILE A 99 -8.39 5.40 -5.26
N ILE A 100 -8.20 4.48 -4.30
CA ILE A 100 -8.11 3.04 -4.61
C ILE A 100 -9.41 2.52 -5.24
N ALA A 101 -10.56 2.89 -4.69
CA ALA A 101 -11.88 2.48 -5.19
C ALA A 101 -12.18 3.00 -6.61
N SER A 102 -11.54 4.11 -7.02
CA SER A 102 -11.66 4.66 -8.37
C SER A 102 -10.89 3.87 -9.44
N SER A 103 -10.12 2.85 -9.07
CA SER A 103 -9.42 1.98 -10.03
C SER A 103 -10.41 1.35 -11.00
N ARG A 104 -10.20 1.56 -12.30
CA ARG A 104 -11.04 1.02 -13.38
C ARG A 104 -10.20 0.09 -14.26
N PRO A 105 -10.23 -1.23 -14.01
CA PRO A 105 -9.69 -2.19 -14.98
C PRO A 105 -10.36 -1.98 -16.34
N ILE A 106 -9.55 -1.77 -17.37
CA ILE A 106 -9.99 -1.80 -18.76
C ILE A 106 -9.44 -3.11 -19.35
N PRO A 107 -10.29 -3.96 -19.96
CA PRO A 107 -9.86 -5.19 -20.63
C PRO A 107 -8.82 -4.97 -21.73
#